data_AF-A0A7Y2C8T3-F1
#
_entry.id   AF-A0A7Y2C8T3-F1
#
_cell.length_a   1.000
_cell.length_b   1.000
_cell.length_c   1.000
_cell.angle_alpha   90.00
_cell.angle_beta   90.00
_cell.angle_gamma   90.00
#
_symmetry.space_group_name_H-M   'P 1'
#
loop_
_entity.id
_entity.type
_entity.pdbx_description
1 polymer ?
#
loop_
_entity_poly.entity_id
_entity_poly.type
_entity_poly.pdbx_seq_one_letter_code
_entity_poly.pdbx_strand_id
1 'polypeptide(L)'
;EYGEANGVKNEEKLFATYEGNRYFSPELYAFGIGRAEYDGFATNERDLFVGFGPGYRVINRSDMTWRLQAGPGIRHVEDQLGATDTEAGFIASSRFYKSLTDTMSLTNDTDILGSSVNTIATNDFGVNFKITDNMSTRVSYRTEYNSDPLPGLKSTDSTIGLSLVVGF
;
A
#
# COMPACT_ATOMS: atom_id res chain seq x y z
N GLU A 1 -0.41 -8.61 9.47
CA GLU A 1 -1.23 -9.84 9.46
C GLU A 1 -0.46 -10.96 10.14
N TYR A 2 -1.19 -11.90 10.74
CA TYR A 2 -0.61 -13.09 11.39
C TYR A 2 -1.46 -14.29 10.99
N GLY A 3 -0.82 -15.30 10.42
CA GLY A 3 -1.47 -16.54 9.97
C GLY A 3 -0.72 -17.76 10.49
N GLU A 4 -1.44 -18.67 11.14
CA GLU A 4 -0.90 -19.93 11.65
C GLU A 4 -1.82 -21.09 11.22
N ALA A 5 -1.24 -22.14 10.63
CA ALA A 5 -1.98 -23.37 10.35
C ALA A 5 -1.19 -24.58 10.87
N ASN A 6 -1.88 -25.47 11.59
CA ASN A 6 -1.30 -26.70 12.13
C ASN A 6 -0.03 -26.49 12.99
N GLY A 7 0.06 -25.38 13.71
CA GLY A 7 1.23 -25.06 14.56
C GLY A 7 2.46 -24.57 13.79
N VAL A 8 2.33 -24.33 12.47
CA VAL A 8 3.35 -23.70 11.64
C VAL A 8 2.90 -22.29 11.32
N LYS A 9 3.74 -21.31 11.64
CA LYS A 9 3.54 -19.92 11.25
C LYS A 9 3.69 -19.84 9.73
N ASN A 10 2.64 -19.39 9.05
CA ASN A 10 2.61 -19.34 7.59
C ASN A 10 2.56 -17.90 7.06
N GLU A 11 2.31 -16.92 7.93
CA GLU A 11 2.25 -15.50 7.55
C GLU A 11 2.60 -14.61 8.74
N GLU A 12 3.59 -13.73 8.57
CA GLU A 12 3.96 -12.68 9.50
C GLU A 12 4.25 -11.42 8.71
N LYS A 13 3.33 -10.46 8.78
CA LYS A 13 3.47 -9.20 8.07
C LYS A 13 3.20 -8.04 9.02
N LEU A 14 4.11 -7.09 9.12
CA LEU A 14 3.86 -5.81 9.78
C LEU A 14 4.04 -4.71 8.74
N PHE A 15 3.06 -3.81 8.66
CA PHE A 15 3.11 -2.68 7.74
C PHE A 15 2.73 -1.40 8.49
N ALA A 16 3.58 -0.38 8.36
CA ALA A 16 3.36 0.94 8.91
C ALA A 16 3.64 1.99 7.85
N THR A 17 2.77 3.00 7.75
CA THR A 17 2.97 4.14 6.86
C THR A 17 2.59 5.42 7.57
N TYR A 18 3.39 6.46 7.37
CA TYR A 18 3.13 7.82 7.82
C TYR A 18 3.29 8.79 6.65
N GLU A 19 2.24 9.53 6.31
CA GLU A 19 2.24 10.51 5.23
C GLU A 19 1.85 11.89 5.76
N GLY A 20 2.65 12.90 5.44
CA GLY A 20 2.36 14.31 5.69
C GLY A 20 2.16 15.06 4.39
N ASN A 21 1.12 15.89 4.31
CA ASN A 21 0.77 16.65 3.11
C ASN A 21 0.71 18.16 3.38
N ARG A 22 1.31 18.96 2.50
CA ARG A 22 1.17 20.42 2.48
C ARG A 22 0.51 20.87 1.17
N TYR A 23 -0.70 21.41 1.30
CA TYR A 23 -1.49 21.87 0.17
C TYR A 23 -1.10 23.29 -0.24
N PHE A 24 -0.89 23.50 -1.53
CA PHE A 24 -0.66 24.83 -2.12
C PHE A 24 -1.92 25.37 -2.80
N SER A 25 -2.79 24.47 -3.23
CA SER A 25 -4.12 24.73 -3.80
C SER A 25 -5.05 23.55 -3.43
N PRO A 26 -6.35 23.60 -3.78
CA PRO A 26 -7.24 22.45 -3.58
C PRO A 26 -6.80 21.17 -4.31
N GLU A 27 -6.06 21.30 -5.41
CA GLU A 27 -5.61 20.19 -6.26
C GLU A 27 -4.14 19.81 -6.02
N LEU A 28 -3.24 20.79 -5.93
CA LEU A 28 -1.79 20.59 -5.86
C LEU A 28 -1.28 20.61 -4.40
N TYR A 29 -0.49 19.60 -4.05
CA TYR A 29 0.16 19.47 -2.75
C TYR A 29 1.57 18.90 -2.86
N ALA A 30 2.39 19.10 -1.83
CA ALA A 30 3.61 18.32 -1.60
C ALA A 30 3.33 17.27 -0.53
N PHE A 31 3.89 16.08 -0.70
CA PHE A 31 3.85 15.00 0.28
C PHE A 31 5.24 14.65 0.79
N GLY A 32 5.30 14.16 2.01
CA GLY A 32 6.41 13.37 2.55
C GLY A 32 5.85 12.08 3.12
N ILE A 33 6.50 10.96 2.86
CA ILE A 33 6.05 9.63 3.28
C ILE A 33 7.20 8.84 3.92
N GLY A 34 6.87 8.13 5.00
CA GLY A 34 7.68 7.05 5.55
C GLY A 34 6.86 5.76 5.50
N ARG A 35 7.44 4.69 4.96
CA ARG A 35 6.89 3.34 4.91
C ARG A 35 7.87 2.39 5.59
N ALA A 36 7.34 1.46 6.38
CA ALA A 36 8.08 0.36 6.96
C ALA A 36 7.27 -0.91 6.81
N GLU A 37 7.89 -1.94 6.24
CA GLU A 37 7.31 -3.27 6.09
C GLU A 37 8.27 -4.31 6.66
N TYR A 38 7.70 -5.28 7.37
CA TYR A 38 8.34 -6.52 7.76
C TYR A 38 7.51 -7.66 7.21
N ASP A 39 8.12 -8.61 6.52
CA ASP A 39 7.44 -9.79 5.98
C ASP A 39 8.35 -11.01 6.07
N GLY A 40 8.04 -11.93 6.99
CA GLY A 40 8.86 -13.12 7.26
C GLY A 40 8.82 -14.19 6.17
N PHE A 41 8.02 -14.00 5.11
CA PHE A 41 7.83 -15.00 4.05
C PHE A 41 8.04 -14.42 2.64
N ALA A 42 8.11 -13.09 2.49
CA ALA A 42 8.40 -12.44 1.22
C ALA A 42 9.90 -12.43 0.87
N THR A 43 10.23 -11.91 -0.32
CA THR A 43 11.63 -11.72 -0.77
C THR A 43 12.40 -10.74 0.12
N ASN A 44 11.77 -9.60 0.43
CA ASN A 44 12.30 -8.59 1.31
C ASN A 44 11.77 -8.88 2.72
N GLU A 45 12.63 -9.25 3.66
CA GLU A 45 12.26 -9.41 5.07
C GLU A 45 11.92 -8.04 5.68
N ARG A 46 12.72 -7.02 5.39
CA ARG A 46 12.46 -5.62 5.78
C ARG A 46 12.52 -4.71 4.58
N ASP A 47 11.57 -3.80 4.50
CA ASP A 47 11.51 -2.78 3.46
C ASP A 47 11.12 -1.43 4.08
N LEU A 48 12.10 -0.54 4.18
CA LEU A 48 11.91 0.81 4.70
C LEU A 48 12.06 1.79 3.55
N PHE A 49 11.17 2.76 3.47
CA PHE A 49 11.24 3.82 2.47
C PHE A 49 10.90 5.16 3.09
N VAL A 50 11.70 6.19 2.78
CA VAL A 50 11.36 7.58 3.08
C VAL A 50 11.49 8.38 1.79
N GLY A 51 10.43 9.04 1.40
CA GLY A 51 10.37 9.80 0.15
C GLY A 51 9.51 11.05 0.25
N PHE A 52 9.59 11.87 -0.77
CA PHE A 52 8.81 13.10 -0.86
C PHE A 52 8.58 13.47 -2.33
N GLY A 53 7.57 14.28 -2.61
CA GLY A 53 7.31 14.73 -3.96
C GLY A 53 6.03 15.54 -4.11
N PRO A 54 5.67 15.90 -5.35
CA PRO A 54 4.39 16.49 -5.66
C PRO A 54 3.26 15.45 -5.65
N GLY A 55 2.07 15.91 -5.32
CA GLY A 55 0.81 15.19 -5.50
C GLY A 55 -0.26 16.10 -6.11
N TYR A 56 -1.18 15.47 -6.84
CA TYR A 56 -2.23 16.17 -7.58
C TYR A 56 -3.57 15.43 -7.45
N ARG A 57 -4.62 16.15 -7.06
CA ARG A 57 -5.99 15.65 -7.08
C ARG A 57 -6.59 15.87 -8.47
N VAL A 58 -6.60 14.81 -9.27
CA VAL A 58 -7.19 14.81 -10.61
C VAL A 58 -8.70 15.02 -10.53
N ILE A 59 -9.34 14.43 -9.52
CA ILE A 59 -10.77 14.59 -9.26
C ILE A 59 -10.95 14.85 -7.77
N ASN A 60 -11.72 15.89 -7.44
CA ASN A 60 -11.99 16.29 -6.07
C ASN A 60 -13.46 16.71 -5.91
N ARG A 61 -14.36 15.72 -5.85
CA ARG A 61 -15.81 15.89 -5.64
C ARG A 61 -16.24 15.13 -4.39
N SER A 62 -17.41 15.48 -3.84
CA SER A 62 -17.94 14.85 -2.63
C SER A 62 -18.21 13.35 -2.79
N ASP A 63 -18.55 12.90 -4.00
CA ASP A 63 -18.88 11.51 -4.31
C ASP A 63 -17.72 10.75 -4.98
N MET A 64 -16.65 11.44 -5.38
CA MET A 64 -15.57 10.87 -6.18
C MET A 64 -14.28 11.64 -5.99
N THR A 65 -13.21 10.94 -5.60
CA THR A 65 -11.88 11.52 -5.50
C THR A 65 -10.87 10.64 -6.22
N TRP A 66 -9.89 11.28 -6.84
CA TRP A 66 -8.75 10.60 -7.42
C TRP A 66 -7.51 11.45 -7.23
N ARG A 67 -6.52 10.92 -6.53
CA ARG A 67 -5.23 11.57 -6.33
C ARG A 67 -4.10 10.69 -6.85
N LEU A 68 -3.11 11.37 -7.41
CA LEU A 68 -1.85 10.81 -7.87
C LEU A 68 -0.72 11.51 -7.14
N GLN A 69 0.32 10.78 -6.76
CA GLN A 69 1.54 11.36 -6.23
C GLN A 69 2.73 10.51 -6.64
N ALA A 70 3.88 11.14 -6.84
CA ALA A 70 5.11 10.42 -7.13
C ALA A 70 6.31 11.23 -6.67
N GLY A 71 7.38 10.54 -6.28
CA GLY A 71 8.58 11.22 -5.83
C GLY A 71 9.75 10.29 -5.54
N PRO A 72 10.98 10.84 -5.53
CA PRO A 72 12.16 10.10 -5.13
C PRO A 72 12.17 9.86 -3.61
N GLY A 73 13.04 8.95 -3.18
CA GLY A 73 13.31 8.69 -1.78
C GLY A 73 14.56 7.84 -1.58
N ILE A 74 14.81 7.49 -0.32
CA ILE A 74 15.81 6.49 0.07
C ILE A 74 15.05 5.25 0.52
N ARG A 75 15.50 4.09 0.05
CA ARG A 75 14.96 2.78 0.41
C ARG A 75 16.05 1.95 1.06
N HIS A 76 15.70 1.24 2.12
CA HIS A 76 16.53 0.26 2.78
C HIS A 76 15.81 -1.09 2.74
N VAL A 77 16.47 -2.10 2.17
CA VAL A 77 15.93 -3.45 2.02
C VAL A 77 16.86 -4.43 2.73
N GLU A 78 16.27 -5.36 3.48
CA GLU A 78 16.93 -6.56 4.02
C GLU A 78 16.21 -7.77 3.43
N ASP A 79 16.94 -8.69 2.78
CA ASP A 79 16.37 -9.94 2.26
C ASP A 79 16.37 -11.06 3.32
N GLN A 80 15.72 -12.19 3.01
CA GLN A 80 15.66 -13.34 3.93
C GLN A 80 17.01 -14.03 4.18
N LEU A 81 18.06 -13.68 3.42
CA LEU A 81 19.42 -14.20 3.60
C LEU A 81 20.28 -13.25 4.46
N GLY A 82 19.71 -12.11 4.90
CA GLY A 82 20.37 -11.07 5.67
C GLY A 82 21.21 -10.12 4.83
N ALA A 83 21.09 -10.14 3.49
CA ALA A 83 21.70 -9.13 2.64
C ALA A 83 20.96 -7.81 2.81
N THR A 84 21.71 -6.71 2.94
CA THR A 84 21.14 -5.38 3.17
C THR A 84 21.62 -4.41 2.10
N ASP A 85 20.69 -3.60 1.60
CA ASP A 85 20.97 -2.57 0.60
C ASP A 85 20.26 -1.28 0.97
N THR A 86 20.97 -0.15 0.88
CA THR A 86 20.40 1.19 1.09
C THR A 86 20.72 2.07 -0.10
N GLU A 87 19.68 2.51 -0.80
CA GLU A 87 19.85 3.15 -2.10
C GLU A 87 18.75 4.15 -2.43
N ALA A 88 18.96 4.90 -3.51
CA ALA A 88 17.93 5.76 -4.06
C ALA A 88 16.79 4.90 -4.63
N GLY A 89 15.56 5.31 -4.33
CA GLY A 89 14.37 4.70 -4.87
C GLY A 89 13.34 5.77 -5.25
N PHE A 90 12.17 5.30 -5.65
CA PHE A 90 11.03 6.16 -5.93
C PHE A 90 9.74 5.48 -5.49
N ILE A 91 8.72 6.31 -5.25
CA ILE A 91 7.35 5.85 -5.09
C ILE A 91 6.44 6.55 -6.09
N ALA A 92 5.48 5.82 -6.63
CA ALA A 92 4.34 6.36 -7.34
C ALA A 92 3.06 5.74 -6.77
N SER A 93 2.09 6.57 -6.43
CA SER A 93 0.86 6.17 -5.77
C SER A 93 -0.36 6.75 -6.46
N SER A 94 -1.38 5.91 -6.65
CA SER A 94 -2.72 6.28 -7.09
C SER A 94 -3.71 5.89 -6.00
N ARG A 95 -4.62 6.79 -5.66
CA ARG A 95 -5.71 6.52 -4.71
C ARG A 95 -7.01 6.98 -5.32
N PHE A 96 -7.89 6.03 -5.61
CA PHE A 96 -9.20 6.28 -6.19
C PHE A 96 -10.29 5.93 -5.20
N TYR A 97 -11.29 6.80 -5.08
CA TYR A 97 -12.50 6.57 -4.30
C TYR A 97 -13.74 6.99 -5.09
N LYS A 98 -14.80 6.19 -5.03
CA LYS A 98 -16.10 6.51 -5.61
C LYS A 98 -17.22 6.00 -4.71
N SER A 99 -18.09 6.89 -4.24
CA SER A 99 -19.39 6.52 -3.69
C SER A 99 -20.31 6.10 -4.83
N LEU A 100 -20.92 4.92 -4.71
CA LEU A 100 -21.93 4.40 -5.64
C LEU A 100 -23.34 4.68 -5.11
N THR A 101 -23.52 4.53 -3.81
CA THR A 101 -24.74 4.84 -3.05
C THR A 101 -24.35 5.40 -1.67
N ASP A 102 -25.34 5.76 -0.86
CA ASP A 102 -25.12 6.18 0.53
C ASP A 102 -24.51 5.09 1.42
N THR A 103 -24.58 3.82 0.99
CA THR A 103 -24.10 2.66 1.74
C THR A 103 -22.99 1.89 1.05
N MET A 104 -22.67 2.18 -0.21
CA MET A 104 -21.69 1.43 -1.00
C MET A 104 -20.66 2.36 -1.64
N SER A 105 -19.39 2.04 -1.49
CA SER A 105 -18.30 2.76 -2.16
C SER A 105 -17.19 1.82 -2.65
N LEU A 106 -16.49 2.26 -3.68
CA LEU A 106 -15.34 1.59 -4.27
C LEU A 106 -14.06 2.34 -3.95
N THR A 107 -12.98 1.59 -3.76
CA THR A 107 -11.62 2.11 -3.69
C THR A 107 -10.70 1.33 -4.62
N ASN A 108 -9.74 2.00 -5.23
CA ASN A 108 -8.61 1.35 -5.88
C ASN A 108 -7.32 2.08 -5.56
N ASP A 109 -6.46 1.43 -4.79
CA ASP A 109 -5.21 1.99 -4.32
C ASP A 109 -4.07 1.23 -5.01
N THR A 110 -3.20 1.96 -5.71
CA THR A 110 -2.03 1.40 -6.37
C THR A 110 -0.77 2.07 -5.85
N ASP A 111 0.23 1.28 -5.51
CA ASP A 111 1.57 1.74 -5.17
C ASP A 111 2.62 1.03 -6.01
N ILE A 112 3.59 1.79 -6.51
CA ILE A 112 4.79 1.27 -7.16
C ILE A 112 5.98 1.84 -6.38
N LEU A 113 6.68 0.97 -5.67
CA LEU A 113 7.91 1.27 -4.96
C LEU A 113 9.08 0.60 -5.70
N GLY A 114 9.99 1.40 -6.24
CA GLY A 114 11.09 0.89 -7.06
C GLY A 114 12.45 1.38 -6.58
N SER A 115 13.45 0.51 -6.72
CA SER A 115 14.87 0.82 -6.57
C SER A 115 15.70 -0.14 -7.45
N SER A 116 17.03 -0.12 -7.37
CA SER A 116 17.88 -1.06 -8.13
C SER A 116 17.73 -2.50 -7.68
N VAL A 117 17.45 -2.74 -6.39
CA VAL A 117 17.24 -4.07 -5.82
C VAL A 117 16.02 -4.74 -6.43
N ASN A 118 14.85 -4.10 -6.35
CA ASN A 118 13.62 -4.59 -6.97
C ASN A 118 12.56 -3.50 -7.08
N THR A 119 11.49 -3.82 -7.81
CA THR A 119 10.25 -3.04 -7.85
C THR A 119 9.11 -3.86 -7.28
N ILE A 120 8.41 -3.27 -6.31
CA ILE A 120 7.19 -3.80 -5.71
C ILE A 120 6.01 -2.97 -6.23
N ALA A 121 5.06 -3.62 -6.89
CA ALA A 121 3.81 -3.03 -7.34
C ALA A 121 2.63 -3.66 -6.61
N THR A 122 1.89 -2.88 -5.82
CA THR A 122 0.69 -3.32 -5.09
C THR A 122 -0.54 -2.67 -5.71
N ASN A 123 -1.59 -3.45 -5.96
CA ASN A 123 -2.94 -2.95 -6.23
C ASN A 123 -3.90 -3.52 -5.19
N ASP A 124 -4.68 -2.67 -4.53
CA ASP A 124 -5.74 -3.05 -3.60
C ASP A 124 -7.07 -2.48 -4.11
N PHE A 125 -7.92 -3.37 -4.65
CA PHE A 125 -9.28 -3.04 -5.01
C PHE A 125 -10.21 -3.39 -3.86
N GLY A 126 -11.10 -2.47 -3.49
CA GLY A 126 -11.99 -2.65 -2.36
C GLY A 126 -13.42 -2.22 -2.65
N VAL A 127 -14.36 -3.02 -2.14
CA VAL A 127 -15.78 -2.70 -2.08
C VAL A 127 -16.16 -2.56 -0.61
N ASN A 128 -16.68 -1.39 -0.25
CA ASN A 128 -17.01 -1.04 1.13
C ASN A 128 -18.52 -0.89 1.28
N PHE A 129 -19.05 -1.47 2.36
CA PHE A 129 -20.46 -1.45 2.72
C PHE A 129 -20.62 -0.81 4.10
N LYS A 130 -21.28 0.34 4.16
CA LYS A 130 -21.69 0.98 5.40
C LYS A 130 -22.83 0.18 6.03
N ILE A 131 -22.66 -0.26 7.27
CA ILE A 131 -23.68 -0.99 8.05
C ILE A 131 -24.40 0.00 8.97
N THR A 132 -23.64 0.80 9.70
CA THR A 132 -24.11 1.88 10.57
C THR A 132 -23.23 3.12 10.34
N ASP A 133 -23.51 4.21 11.05
CA ASP A 133 -22.66 5.41 10.98
C ASP A 133 -21.22 5.17 11.48
N ASN A 134 -21.00 4.14 12.28
CA ASN A 134 -19.70 3.81 12.87
C ASN A 134 -19.19 2.40 12.51
N MET A 135 -19.83 1.70 11.57
CA MET A 135 -19.45 0.33 11.22
C MET A 135 -19.55 0.14 9.71
N SER A 136 -18.51 -0.42 9.12
CA SER A 136 -18.51 -0.81 7.71
C SER A 136 -17.75 -2.10 7.49
N THR A 137 -18.20 -2.89 6.52
CA THR A 137 -17.49 -4.08 6.06
C THR A 137 -16.79 -3.78 4.75
N ARG A 138 -15.60 -4.33 4.55
CA ARG A 138 -14.85 -4.25 3.31
C ARG A 138 -14.53 -5.64 2.79
N VAL A 139 -14.76 -5.82 1.50
CA VAL A 139 -14.23 -6.94 0.72
C VAL A 139 -13.15 -6.39 -0.20
N SER A 140 -11.94 -6.93 -0.14
CA SER A 140 -10.82 -6.49 -0.97
C SER A 140 -10.21 -7.62 -1.77
N TYR A 141 -9.64 -7.25 -2.91
CA TYR A 141 -8.77 -8.09 -3.71
C TYR A 141 -7.46 -7.33 -3.90
N ARG A 142 -6.41 -7.85 -3.26
CA ARG A 142 -5.07 -7.27 -3.27
C ARG A 142 -4.16 -8.12 -4.14
N THR A 143 -3.42 -7.49 -5.03
CA THR A 143 -2.36 -8.13 -5.82
C THR A 143 -1.05 -7.42 -5.53
N GLU A 144 0.01 -8.19 -5.30
CA GLU A 144 1.36 -7.70 -5.11
C GLU A 144 2.29 -8.36 -6.12
N TYR A 145 3.09 -7.56 -6.81
CA TYR A 145 4.09 -8.01 -7.76
C TYR A 145 5.48 -7.58 -7.31
N ASN A 146 6.44 -8.50 -7.34
CA ASN A 146 7.86 -8.25 -7.14
C ASN A 146 8.64 -8.59 -8.41
N SER A 147 9.41 -7.62 -8.92
CA SER A 147 10.20 -7.78 -10.15
C SER A 147 11.40 -8.71 -10.01
N ASP A 148 11.94 -8.86 -8.81
CA ASP A 148 13.12 -9.70 -8.53
C ASP A 148 12.93 -10.48 -7.23
N PRO A 149 12.10 -11.54 -7.24
CA PRO A 149 11.86 -12.36 -6.06
C PRO A 149 13.01 -13.34 -5.79
N LEU A 150 13.24 -13.69 -4.52
CA LEU A 150 14.23 -14.71 -4.16
C LEU A 150 13.89 -16.07 -4.81
N PRO A 151 14.89 -16.90 -5.14
CA PRO A 151 14.67 -18.21 -5.74
C PRO A 151 13.68 -19.06 -4.94
N GLY A 152 12.65 -19.56 -5.61
CA GLY A 152 11.59 -20.38 -4.99
C GLY A 152 10.35 -19.59 -4.55
N LEU A 153 10.40 -18.25 -4.58
CA LEU A 153 9.24 -17.39 -4.37
C LEU A 153 8.58 -17.01 -5.71
N LYS A 154 7.30 -16.65 -5.65
CA LYS A 154 6.55 -16.19 -6.83
C LYS A 154 6.75 -14.69 -7.01
N SER A 155 6.75 -14.23 -8.26
CA SER A 155 6.76 -12.80 -8.57
C SER A 155 5.41 -12.14 -8.30
N THR A 156 4.33 -12.89 -8.08
CA THR A 156 2.99 -12.32 -7.90
C THR A 156 2.18 -13.13 -6.90
N ASP A 157 1.65 -12.41 -5.92
CA ASP A 157 0.75 -12.95 -4.92
C ASP A 157 -0.58 -12.19 -4.95
N SER A 158 -1.66 -12.87 -4.58
CA SER A 158 -2.99 -12.28 -4.55
C SER A 158 -3.77 -12.76 -3.34
N THR A 159 -4.39 -11.81 -2.65
CA THR A 159 -5.08 -12.01 -1.38
C THR A 159 -6.50 -11.48 -1.47
N ILE A 160 -7.47 -12.26 -1.01
CA ILE A 160 -8.85 -11.81 -0.80
C ILE A 160 -9.01 -11.46 0.67
N GLY A 161 -9.35 -10.21 0.95
CA GLY A 161 -9.56 -9.70 2.30
C GLY A 161 -11.04 -9.54 2.63
N LEU A 162 -11.41 -9.90 3.86
CA LEU A 162 -12.67 -9.50 4.48
C LEU A 162 -12.35 -8.81 5.80
N SER A 163 -12.75 -7.55 5.94
CA SER A 163 -12.50 -6.79 7.15
C SER A 163 -13.74 -6.05 7.64
N LEU A 164 -13.77 -5.84 8.95
CA LEU A 164 -14.75 -5.02 9.64
C LEU A 164 -14.04 -3.78 10.18
N VAL A 165 -14.52 -2.61 9.78
CA VAL A 165 -14.01 -1.31 10.23
C VAL A 165 -15.02 -0.72 11.21
N VAL A 166 -14.54 -0.39 12.40
CA VAL A 166 -15.33 0.27 13.45
C VAL A 166 -14.75 1.66 13.70
N GLY A 167 -15.55 2.69 13.44
CA GLY A 167 -15.24 4.07 13.77
C GLY A 167 -15.61 4.39 15.22
N PHE A 168 -14.88 5.31 15.84
CA PHE A 168 -15.11 5.84 17.19
C PHE A 168 -15.17 7.37 17.18
#